data_AF-U6KSC0-F1
#
_entry.id   AF-U6KSC0-F1
#
_cell.length_a   1.000
_cell.length_b   1.000
_cell.length_c   1.000
_cell.angle_alpha   90.00
_cell.angle_beta   90.00
_cell.angle_gamma   90.00
#
_symmetry.space_group_name_H-M   'P 1'
#
loop_
_entity.id
_entity.type
_entity.pdbx_description
1 polymer ?
#
loop_
_entity_poly.entity_id
_entity_poly.type
_entity_poly.pdbx_seq_one_letter_code
_entity_poly.pdbx_strand_id
1 'polypeptide(L)'
;DTKLECFICGVKNILQLGMLVSEAQGALVIVCRDRCYASGILEENGWDSSAWSPLIENKALAHWLVRPLTDAEKVSAMPISKEEMQQLEEFWARYGDATIDDVRSEGTEPLPTCELTYPDGASYQRVYAPLIAAEADIERRRCQDEVAKMTEFSER
;
A
#
# COMPACT_ATOMS: atom_id res chain seq x y z
N ASP A 1 9.45 19.04 -12.01
CA ASP A 1 9.04 17.63 -12.05
C ASP A 1 10.31 16.80 -11.98
N THR A 2 10.53 16.09 -10.87
CA THR A 2 11.77 15.36 -10.59
C THR A 2 11.40 13.94 -10.21
N LYS A 3 11.87 12.96 -10.98
CA LYS A 3 11.58 11.54 -10.74
C LYS A 3 12.56 10.98 -9.72
N LEU A 4 12.05 10.23 -8.74
CA LEU A 4 12.89 9.52 -7.77
C LEU A 4 13.43 8.25 -8.42
N GLU A 5 14.72 8.27 -8.72
CA GLU A 5 15.42 7.14 -9.32
C GLU A 5 16.84 7.01 -8.77
N CYS A 6 17.36 5.78 -8.82
CA CYS A 6 18.74 5.53 -8.43
C CYS A 6 19.69 6.20 -9.42
N PHE A 7 20.63 6.99 -8.90
CA PHE A 7 21.64 7.70 -9.68
C PHE A 7 22.54 6.79 -10.53
N ILE A 8 22.83 5.58 -10.07
CA ILE A 8 23.74 4.64 -10.75
C ILE A 8 23.01 3.79 -11.80
N CYS A 9 21.87 3.18 -11.45
CA CYS A 9 21.21 2.18 -12.31
C CYS A 9 19.82 2.58 -12.81
N GLY A 10 19.30 3.74 -12.41
CA GLY A 10 18.00 4.26 -12.88
C GLY A 10 16.76 3.51 -12.37
N VAL A 11 16.89 2.60 -11.40
CA VAL A 11 15.74 1.93 -10.78
C VAL A 11 14.84 2.97 -10.09
N LYS A 12 13.52 2.81 -10.25
CA LYS A 12 12.49 3.76 -9.78
C LYS A 12 11.65 3.23 -8.62
N ASN A 13 11.88 1.98 -8.20
CA ASN A 13 11.15 1.39 -7.09
C ASN A 13 11.59 2.06 -5.79
N ILE A 14 10.76 2.97 -5.29
CA ILE A 14 11.03 3.75 -4.08
C ILE A 14 11.28 2.90 -2.83
N LEU A 15 10.71 1.69 -2.77
CA LEU A 15 10.95 0.75 -1.66
C LEU A 15 12.41 0.29 -1.58
N GLN A 16 13.14 0.38 -2.69
CA GLN A 16 14.56 0.02 -2.78
C GLN A 16 15.47 1.25 -2.70
N LEU A 17 14.94 2.47 -2.77
CA LEU A 17 15.74 3.69 -2.80
C LEU A 17 16.09 4.16 -1.40
N GLY A 18 17.30 4.71 -1.26
CA GLY A 18 17.74 5.43 -0.09
C GLY A 18 18.63 6.60 -0.46
N MET A 19 18.86 7.47 0.50
CA MET A 19 19.73 8.63 0.36
C MET A 19 21.13 8.37 0.93
N LEU A 20 22.09 9.07 0.35
CA LEU A 20 23.45 9.24 0.84
C LEU A 20 23.80 10.72 0.78
N VAL A 21 24.59 11.19 1.74
CA VAL A 21 25.17 12.54 1.70
C VAL A 21 26.63 12.41 1.27
N SER A 22 26.99 13.02 0.15
CA SER A 22 28.39 13.10 -0.27
C SER A 22 29.06 14.25 0.50
N GLU A 23 29.96 13.93 1.42
CA GLU A 23 30.73 14.93 2.16
C GLU A 23 31.59 15.81 1.24
N ALA A 24 32.11 15.24 0.15
CA ALA A 24 32.96 15.95 -0.81
C ALA A 24 32.21 17.01 -1.64
N GLN A 25 30.91 16.82 -1.89
CA GLN A 25 30.12 17.69 -2.76
C GLN A 25 28.99 18.44 -2.02
N GLY A 26 28.76 18.11 -0.75
CA GLY A 26 27.62 18.63 0.02
C GLY A 26 26.26 18.30 -0.61
N ALA A 27 26.21 17.24 -1.42
CA ALA A 27 25.06 16.88 -2.24
C ALA A 27 24.40 15.59 -1.76
N LEU A 28 23.07 15.54 -1.87
CA LEU A 28 22.28 14.35 -1.61
C LEU A 28 22.21 13.50 -2.88
N VAL A 29 22.50 12.20 -2.76
CA VAL A 29 22.45 11.23 -3.85
C VAL A 29 21.46 10.13 -3.49
N ILE A 30 20.63 9.70 -4.44
CA ILE A 30 19.69 8.60 -4.26
C ILE A 30 20.26 7.33 -4.89
N VAL A 31 20.34 6.24 -4.13
CA VAL A 31 20.90 4.95 -4.57
C VAL A 31 20.03 3.78 -4.11
N CYS A 32 19.91 2.74 -4.95
CA CYS A 32 19.14 1.54 -4.62
C CYS A 32 19.93 0.55 -3.75
N ARG A 33 19.19 -0.17 -2.88
CA ARG A 33 19.74 -1.14 -1.94
C ARG A 33 20.22 -2.44 -2.61
N ASP A 34 19.38 -3.07 -3.42
CA ASP A 34 19.63 -4.47 -3.79
C ASP A 34 20.70 -4.65 -4.87
N ARG A 35 20.99 -3.62 -5.68
CA ARG A 35 22.06 -3.66 -6.69
C ARG A 35 23.24 -2.80 -6.30
N CYS A 36 23.05 -1.50 -6.22
CA CYS A 36 24.16 -0.54 -6.16
C CYS A 36 24.81 -0.49 -4.78
N TYR A 37 24.01 -0.60 -3.72
CA TYR A 37 24.54 -0.74 -2.36
C TYR A 37 25.19 -2.11 -2.15
N ALA A 38 24.48 -3.19 -2.51
CA ALA A 38 24.94 -4.56 -2.25
C ALA A 38 26.21 -4.98 -3.04
N SER A 39 26.51 -4.33 -4.17
CA SER A 39 27.68 -4.63 -5.00
C SER A 39 28.96 -3.90 -4.60
N GLY A 40 28.92 -3.04 -3.57
CA GLY A 40 30.09 -2.27 -3.13
C GLY A 40 30.44 -1.07 -4.03
N ILE A 41 29.67 -0.80 -5.08
CA ILE A 41 29.88 0.32 -6.02
C ILE A 41 29.90 1.68 -5.28
N LEU A 42 29.23 1.79 -4.13
CA LEU A 42 29.24 3.00 -3.30
C LEU A 42 30.65 3.38 -2.84
N GLU A 43 31.40 2.42 -2.33
CA GLU A 43 32.74 2.63 -1.78
C GLU A 43 33.73 2.96 -2.90
N GLU A 44 33.55 2.36 -4.09
CA GLU A 44 34.32 2.71 -5.30
C GLU A 44 34.13 4.17 -5.73
N ASN A 45 32.95 4.74 -5.49
CA ASN A 45 32.65 6.15 -5.75
C ASN A 45 33.05 7.07 -4.59
N GLY A 46 33.68 6.54 -3.54
CA GLY A 46 34.09 7.29 -2.36
C GLY A 46 32.91 7.70 -1.46
N TRP A 47 31.78 6.99 -1.54
CA TRP A 47 30.62 7.21 -0.67
C TRP A 47 30.63 6.22 0.49
N ASP A 48 30.32 6.73 1.68
CA ASP A 48 30.19 5.90 2.88
C ASP A 48 28.88 5.08 2.82
N SER A 49 29.03 3.76 2.66
CA SER A 49 27.91 2.81 2.65
C SER A 49 27.18 2.75 3.99
N SER A 50 27.81 3.09 5.11
CA SER A 50 27.14 3.09 6.42
C SER A 50 26.14 4.25 6.59
N ALA A 51 26.30 5.33 5.82
CA ALA A 51 25.44 6.51 5.85
C ALA A 51 24.14 6.35 5.04
N TRP A 52 23.93 5.20 4.39
CA TRP A 52 22.73 4.97 3.59
C TRP A 52 21.50 4.88 4.47
N SER A 53 20.46 5.65 4.14
CA SER A 53 19.16 5.60 4.82
C SER A 53 18.01 5.49 3.82
N PRO A 54 16.97 4.67 4.09
CA PRO A 54 15.88 4.44 3.16
C PRO A 54 15.03 5.72 2.96
N LEU A 55 14.43 5.87 1.77
CA LEU A 55 13.49 6.97 1.52
C LEU A 55 12.14 6.79 2.24
N ILE A 56 11.85 5.57 2.71
CA ILE A 56 10.65 5.24 3.46
C ILE A 56 11.04 4.86 4.88
N GLU A 57 10.49 5.60 5.84
CA GLU A 57 10.70 5.40 7.26
C GLU A 57 9.33 5.41 7.97
N ASN A 58 9.09 4.45 8.86
CA ASN A 58 7.84 4.35 9.61
C ASN A 58 6.56 4.34 8.73
N LYS A 59 6.62 3.65 7.58
CA LYS A 59 5.53 3.56 6.59
C LYS A 59 5.17 4.89 5.92
N ALA A 60 6.04 5.90 6.01
CA ALA A 60 5.88 7.20 5.35
C ALA A 60 7.17 7.58 4.59
N LEU A 61 7.07 8.56 3.70
CA LEU A 61 8.26 9.14 3.06
C LEU A 61 9.08 9.90 4.10
N ALA A 62 10.41 9.87 3.95
CA ALA A 62 11.32 10.59 4.82
C ALA A 62 10.97 12.09 4.86
N HIS A 63 10.99 12.68 6.06
CA HIS A 63 10.46 14.04 6.28
C HIS A 63 11.18 15.15 5.49
N TRP A 64 12.46 14.94 5.17
CA TRP A 64 13.25 15.87 4.36
C TRP A 64 12.82 15.84 2.89
N LEU A 65 12.24 14.72 2.42
CA LEU A 65 11.77 14.53 1.05
C LEU A 65 10.34 15.06 0.90
N VAL A 66 9.47 14.72 1.86
CA VAL A 66 8.09 15.20 1.93
C VAL A 66 7.80 15.61 3.36
N ARG A 67 7.47 16.89 3.58
CA ARG A 67 7.12 17.32 4.94
C ARG A 67 5.87 16.59 5.42
N PRO A 68 5.79 16.20 6.69
CA PRO A 68 4.54 15.73 7.27
C PRO A 68 3.51 16.87 7.31
N LEU A 69 2.24 16.49 7.31
CA LEU A 69 1.12 17.41 7.53
C LEU A 69 1.24 18.05 8.93
N THR A 70 0.93 19.35 9.00
CA THR A 70 0.77 20.04 10.29
C THR A 70 -0.51 19.60 10.98
N ASP A 71 -0.62 19.83 12.29
CA ASP A 71 -1.82 19.43 13.03
C ASP A 71 -3.07 20.19 12.57
N ALA A 72 -2.93 21.47 12.17
CA ALA A 72 -4.02 22.24 11.58
C ALA A 72 -4.51 21.62 10.26
N GLU A 73 -3.60 21.14 9.42
CA GLU A 73 -3.94 20.47 8.16
C GLU A 73 -4.59 19.11 8.41
N LYS A 74 -4.11 18.34 9.39
CA LYS A 74 -4.73 17.05 9.77
C LYS A 74 -6.17 17.24 10.25
N VAL A 75 -6.44 18.30 11.01
CA VAL A 75 -7.80 18.62 11.51
C VAL A 75 -8.71 19.08 10.37
N SER A 76 -8.18 19.81 9.39
CA SER A 76 -8.94 20.23 8.21
C SER A 76 -9.10 19.13 7.17
N ALA A 77 -8.31 18.07 7.24
CA ALA A 77 -8.39 16.94 6.32
C ALA A 77 -9.67 16.15 6.58
N MET A 78 -10.21 15.59 5.50
CA MET A 78 -11.36 14.68 5.59
C MET A 78 -10.94 13.41 6.35
N PRO A 79 -11.63 13.03 7.43
CA PRO A 79 -11.35 11.77 8.11
C PRO A 79 -11.82 10.61 7.23
N ILE A 80 -10.95 9.62 7.09
CA ILE A 80 -11.20 8.39 6.35
C ILE A 80 -10.75 7.22 7.22
N SER A 81 -11.61 6.22 7.43
CA SER A 81 -11.27 5.00 8.16
C SER A 81 -10.41 4.06 7.31
N LYS A 82 -9.79 3.06 7.95
CA LYS A 82 -9.01 2.05 7.22
C LYS A 82 -9.90 1.21 6.30
N GLU A 83 -11.11 0.90 6.77
CA GLU A 83 -12.11 0.14 6.02
C GLU A 83 -12.57 0.90 4.79
N GLU A 84 -12.83 2.21 4.94
CA GLU A 84 -13.17 3.10 3.83
C GLU A 84 -12.02 3.20 2.79
N MET A 85 -10.76 3.26 3.24
CA MET A 85 -9.60 3.23 2.33
C MET A 85 -9.55 1.93 1.51
N GLN A 86 -9.81 0.78 2.14
CA GLN A 86 -9.81 -0.51 1.45
C GLN A 86 -10.95 -0.61 0.42
N GLN A 87 -12.15 -0.18 0.79
CA GLN A 87 -13.29 -0.12 -0.12
C GLN A 87 -13.01 0.83 -1.30
N LEU A 88 -12.40 1.99 -1.05
CA LEU A 88 -12.05 2.92 -2.12
C LEU A 88 -11.05 2.33 -3.12
N GLU A 89 -10.05 1.56 -2.67
CA GLU A 89 -9.12 0.84 -3.55
C GLU A 89 -9.84 -0.22 -4.40
N GLU A 90 -10.81 -0.95 -3.82
CA GLU A 90 -11.66 -1.88 -4.57
C GLU A 90 -12.54 -1.16 -5.61
N PHE A 91 -13.06 0.02 -5.26
CA PHE A 91 -13.81 0.86 -6.17
C PHE A 91 -12.93 1.34 -7.31
N TRP A 92 -11.71 1.81 -7.06
CA TRP A 92 -10.79 2.25 -8.12
C TRP A 92 -10.41 1.14 -9.09
N ALA A 93 -10.32 -0.11 -8.63
CA ALA A 93 -10.11 -1.25 -9.51
C ALA A 93 -11.27 -1.46 -10.52
N ARG A 94 -12.50 -1.04 -10.17
CA ARG A 94 -13.70 -1.17 -11.02
C ARG A 94 -14.05 0.12 -11.76
N TYR A 95 -13.88 1.25 -11.09
CA TYR A 95 -14.31 2.59 -11.45
C TYR A 95 -13.15 3.55 -11.13
N GLY A 96 -12.31 3.84 -12.12
CA GLY A 96 -11.05 4.57 -11.92
C GLY A 96 -11.18 6.01 -11.38
N ASP A 97 -12.38 6.57 -11.32
CA ASP A 97 -12.70 7.92 -10.84
C ASP A 97 -13.56 7.94 -9.57
N ALA A 98 -13.76 6.79 -8.91
CA ALA A 98 -14.54 6.70 -7.68
C ALA A 98 -14.03 7.63 -6.57
N THR A 99 -14.96 8.15 -5.78
CA THR A 99 -14.72 9.03 -4.64
C THR A 99 -15.13 8.37 -3.33
N ILE A 100 -14.72 8.98 -2.21
CA ILE A 100 -15.14 8.51 -0.89
C ILE A 100 -16.65 8.57 -0.69
N ASP A 101 -17.33 9.50 -1.36
CA ASP A 101 -18.77 9.69 -1.22
C ASP A 101 -19.52 8.53 -1.88
N ASP A 102 -18.97 7.98 -2.97
CA ASP A 102 -19.50 6.77 -3.61
C ASP A 102 -19.43 5.57 -2.65
N VAL A 103 -18.30 5.38 -1.99
CA VAL A 103 -18.10 4.34 -0.96
C VAL A 103 -19.08 4.50 0.19
N ARG A 104 -19.29 5.73 0.67
CA ARG A 104 -20.21 6.02 1.79
C ARG A 104 -21.68 5.88 1.39
N SER A 105 -22.01 6.09 0.11
CA SER A 105 -23.37 5.93 -0.42
C SER A 105 -23.73 4.46 -0.65
N GLU A 106 -22.73 3.61 -0.93
CA GLU A 106 -22.91 2.17 -1.02
C GLU A 106 -23.06 1.59 0.40
N GLY A 107 -24.27 1.69 0.93
CA GLY A 107 -24.61 1.08 2.22
C GLY A 107 -24.30 -0.42 2.20
N THR A 108 -23.27 -0.83 2.92
CA THR A 108 -23.04 -2.25 3.19
C THR A 108 -24.11 -2.68 4.19
N GLU A 109 -25.00 -3.60 3.79
CA GLU A 109 -25.91 -4.20 4.77
C GLU A 109 -25.06 -4.88 5.86
N PRO A 110 -25.25 -4.51 7.13
CA PRO A 110 -24.45 -5.08 8.21
C PRO A 110 -24.74 -6.57 8.29
N LEU A 111 -23.67 -7.38 8.23
CA LEU A 111 -23.76 -8.82 8.43
C LEU A 111 -24.25 -9.13 9.86
N PRO A 112 -25.00 -10.23 10.06
CA PRO A 112 -25.52 -10.56 11.37
C PRO A 112 -24.41 -10.93 12.35
N THR A 113 -24.57 -10.53 13.61
CA THR A 113 -23.62 -10.86 14.69
C THR A 113 -23.88 -12.28 15.21
N CYS A 114 -22.81 -13.02 15.46
CA CYS A 114 -22.90 -14.34 16.09
C CYS A 114 -23.27 -14.24 17.57
N GLU A 115 -24.22 -15.06 18.00
CA GLU A 115 -24.59 -15.26 19.41
C GLU A 115 -23.87 -16.49 20.00
N LEU A 116 -23.74 -16.52 21.34
CA LEU A 116 -23.13 -17.64 22.06
C LEU A 116 -24.02 -18.88 22.09
N THR A 117 -25.34 -18.69 22.10
CA THR A 117 -26.35 -19.76 22.18
C THR A 117 -27.49 -19.47 21.22
N TYR A 118 -27.92 -20.46 20.45
CA TYR A 118 -29.02 -20.32 19.48
C TYR A 118 -30.26 -21.09 19.97
N PRO A 119 -31.47 -20.52 19.81
CA PRO A 119 -32.71 -21.21 20.20
C PRO A 119 -32.97 -22.51 19.46
N ASP A 120 -32.65 -22.56 18.16
CA ASP A 120 -32.85 -23.71 17.29
C ASP A 120 -31.89 -23.67 16.09
N GLY A 121 -31.86 -24.76 15.31
CA GLY A 121 -31.01 -24.88 14.13
C GLY A 121 -31.38 -23.91 12.99
N ALA A 122 -32.64 -23.51 12.88
CA ALA A 122 -33.06 -22.53 11.88
C ALA A 122 -32.54 -21.13 12.22
N SER A 123 -32.49 -20.77 13.51
CA SER A 123 -31.88 -19.54 14.00
C SER A 123 -30.38 -19.52 13.75
N TYR A 124 -29.69 -20.63 13.98
CA TYR A 124 -28.28 -20.77 13.62
C TYR A 124 -28.06 -20.58 12.11
N GLN A 125 -28.88 -21.24 11.28
CA GLN A 125 -28.79 -21.12 9.82
C GLN A 125 -29.04 -19.68 9.34
N ARG A 126 -30.03 -18.97 9.88
CA ARG A 126 -30.31 -17.56 9.51
C ARG A 126 -29.13 -16.63 9.78
N VAL A 127 -28.36 -16.87 10.84
CA VAL A 127 -27.17 -16.06 11.17
C VAL A 127 -25.97 -16.50 10.33
N TYR A 128 -25.68 -17.80 10.24
CA TYR A 128 -24.47 -18.28 9.57
C TYR A 128 -24.55 -18.33 8.04
N ALA A 129 -25.74 -18.55 7.45
CA ALA A 129 -25.87 -18.61 5.99
C ALA A 129 -25.36 -17.35 5.27
N PRO A 130 -25.75 -16.12 5.66
CA PRO A 130 -25.21 -14.91 5.02
C PRO A 130 -23.71 -14.71 5.28
N LEU A 131 -23.19 -15.12 6.45
CA LEU A 131 -21.76 -15.04 6.76
C LEU A 131 -20.94 -15.97 5.86
N ILE A 132 -21.41 -17.22 5.69
CA ILE A 132 -20.78 -18.20 4.81
C ILE A 132 -20.85 -17.72 3.36
N ALA A 133 -21.97 -17.14 2.94
CA ALA A 133 -22.10 -16.58 1.60
C ALA A 133 -21.11 -15.42 1.35
N ALA A 134 -20.98 -14.50 2.32
CA ALA A 134 -20.02 -13.40 2.24
C ALA A 134 -18.56 -13.91 2.14
N GLU A 135 -18.18 -14.89 2.97
CA GLU A 135 -16.85 -15.50 2.91
C GLU A 135 -16.61 -16.22 1.57
N ALA A 136 -17.60 -16.98 1.08
CA ALA A 136 -17.51 -17.65 -0.20
C ALA A 136 -17.36 -16.67 -1.37
N ASP A 137 -17.99 -15.50 -1.30
CA ASP A 137 -17.85 -14.44 -2.29
C ASP A 137 -16.46 -13.78 -2.23
N ILE A 138 -15.89 -13.57 -1.03
CA ILE A 138 -14.50 -13.09 -0.85
C ILE A 138 -13.52 -14.08 -1.49
N GLU A 139 -13.65 -15.37 -1.16
CA GLU A 139 -12.78 -16.42 -1.70
C GLU A 139 -12.92 -16.54 -3.22
N ARG A 140 -14.14 -16.41 -3.75
CA ARG A 140 -14.38 -16.42 -5.20
C ARG A 140 -13.62 -15.27 -5.88
N ARG A 141 -13.67 -14.05 -5.34
CA ARG A 141 -12.94 -12.89 -5.88
C ARG A 141 -11.43 -13.15 -5.85
N ARG A 142 -10.90 -13.63 -4.72
CA ARG A 142 -9.47 -13.97 -4.58
C ARG A 142 -9.00 -14.97 -5.63
N CYS A 143 -9.75 -16.06 -5.82
CA CYS A 143 -9.42 -17.05 -6.86
C CYS A 143 -9.49 -16.47 -8.27
N GLN A 144 -10.47 -15.61 -8.57
CA GLN A 144 -10.57 -14.94 -9.87
C GLN A 144 -9.36 -14.07 -10.15
N ASP A 145 -8.89 -13.30 -9.17
CA ASP A 145 -7.69 -12.46 -9.29
C ASP A 145 -6.40 -13.29 -9.49
N GLU A 146 -6.29 -14.42 -8.79
CA GLU A 146 -5.18 -15.37 -8.98
C GLU A 146 -5.17 -15.96 -10.40
N VAL A 147 -6.34 -16.37 -10.90
CA VAL A 147 -6.49 -16.89 -12.27
C VAL A 147 -6.14 -15.81 -13.30
N ALA A 148 -6.63 -14.57 -13.13
CA ALA A 148 -6.35 -13.45 -14.03
C ALA A 148 -4.83 -13.17 -14.14
N LYS A 149 -4.12 -13.20 -13.00
CA LYS A 149 -2.66 -13.05 -12.97
C LYS A 149 -1.95 -14.20 -13.70
N MET A 150 -2.43 -15.43 -13.55
CA MET A 150 -1.86 -16.59 -14.25
C MET A 150 -2.07 -16.51 -15.77
N THR A 151 -3.23 -16.05 -16.22
CA THR A 151 -3.50 -15.86 -17.66
C THR A 151 -2.63 -14.76 -18.26
N GLU A 152 -2.48 -13.62 -17.58
CA GLU A 152 -1.60 -12.53 -18.05
C GLU A 152 -0.12 -12.96 -18.14
N PHE A 153 0.33 -13.86 -17.27
CA PHE A 153 1.70 -14.39 -17.30
C PHE A 153 1.91 -15.42 -18.42
N SER A 154 0.84 -16.09 -18.87
CA SER A 154 0.88 -17.01 -20.01
C SER A 154 0.83 -16.29 -21.37
N GLU A 155 0.33 -15.07 -21.40
CA GLU A 155 0.20 -14.25 -22.62
C GLU A 155 1.41 -13.32 -22.87
N ARG A 156 2.35 -13.25 -21.92
CA ARG A 156 3.64 -12.54 -22.03
C ARG A 156 4.79 -13.49 -22.33
#